data_AF-A0A1J4KFI9-F1
#
_entry.id   AF-A0A1J4KFI9-F1
#
_cell.length_a   1.000
_cell.length_b   1.000
_cell.length_c   1.000
_cell.angle_alpha   90.00
_cell.angle_beta   90.00
_cell.angle_gamma   90.00
#
_symmetry.space_group_name_H-M   'P 1'
#
loop_
_entity.id
_entity.type
_entity.pdbx_description
1 polymer ?
#
loop_
_entity_poly.entity_id
_entity_poly.type
_entity_poly.pdbx_seq_one_letter_code
_entity_poly.pdbx_strand_id
1 'polypeptide(L)'
;MDDDDDDYGYEEEIEESPENEIDNNNIIEEKAPSIPEPIPTPTVAAPPPPPPKKQKKQKSEDEDEDAFFSALAAKQSQQPKRQPQIQAAHKKLQLNIARELIDRYYETSFDDATKLPKNASNIKFISKRKNWPGFSPPTFSMKETQKQKFSLALSDYGQRSKAEFSLLQKQMNIDAMVYQLHSNPYNYSLLMGLARYHLFKNEFNEATDFVLRLTLILQQTLPNKFVYGVTKLIDSIDFYDIVAFIARFAFRRGCNDTSTELWKFAISVCEDNDPNCFFLCAAVPALFSNDLEFIQSVIKSERTFRGIPISFIPDWQICEALLLLDENLNKVVNLWPDVFSEDEISDDKMPSQLQRIVIALRRRIKPFLDKEEVQFAIDEAKNKKVDVEAEKKQIYDKWSKFTDDIDVSLIVEEDALPVNAENT
;
A
#
# COMPACT_ATOMS: atom_id res chain seq x y z
N MET A 1 -49.72 38.81 7.96
CA MET A 1 -48.51 38.91 7.11
C MET A 1 -49.00 38.34 5.81
N ASP A 2 -49.36 39.27 4.94
CA ASP A 2 -50.16 39.03 3.76
C ASP A 2 -49.31 38.45 2.63
N ASP A 3 -50.06 37.75 1.79
CA ASP A 3 -49.74 36.96 0.63
C ASP A 3 -49.03 37.68 -0.54
N ASP A 4 -48.31 36.85 -1.30
CA ASP A 4 -48.31 36.69 -2.76
C ASP A 4 -47.65 37.70 -3.74
N ASP A 5 -47.11 37.02 -4.76
CA ASP A 5 -46.78 37.37 -6.15
C ASP A 5 -45.51 38.17 -6.47
N ASP A 6 -44.55 37.50 -7.13
CA ASP A 6 -44.19 37.87 -8.50
C ASP A 6 -43.43 36.75 -9.24
N ASP A 7 -44.05 36.39 -10.37
CA ASP A 7 -43.70 35.47 -11.44
C ASP A 7 -42.67 36.11 -12.39
N TYR A 8 -41.57 35.43 -12.70
CA TYR A 8 -40.78 35.70 -13.92
C TYR A 8 -40.18 34.40 -14.46
N GLY A 9 -40.74 33.98 -15.61
CA GLY A 9 -40.27 32.87 -16.42
C GLY A 9 -38.87 33.10 -17.02
N TYR A 10 -38.21 31.98 -17.31
CA TYR A 10 -37.04 31.94 -18.18
C TYR A 10 -37.31 30.95 -19.31
N GLU A 11 -37.26 31.47 -20.53
CA GLU A 11 -37.40 30.76 -21.79
C GLU A 11 -36.19 29.86 -22.05
N GLU A 12 -36.49 28.69 -22.59
CA GLU A 12 -35.57 27.63 -22.99
C GLU A 12 -35.08 27.93 -24.42
N GLU A 13 -33.82 28.38 -24.59
CA GLU A 13 -33.19 28.46 -25.91
C GLU A 13 -32.50 27.12 -26.23
N ILE A 14 -33.16 26.35 -27.10
CA ILE A 14 -32.63 25.17 -27.76
C ILE A 14 -31.81 25.64 -28.97
N GLU A 15 -30.48 25.61 -28.88
CA GLU A 15 -29.60 25.76 -30.05
C GLU A 15 -29.51 24.42 -30.81
N GLU A 16 -30.33 24.29 -31.86
CA GLU A 16 -30.15 23.29 -32.92
C GLU A 16 -28.89 23.62 -33.74
N SER A 17 -27.94 22.69 -33.79
CA SER A 17 -26.83 22.70 -34.75
C SER A 17 -27.18 21.88 -35.99
N PRO A 18 -26.77 22.32 -37.20
CA PRO A 18 -27.36 21.87 -38.45
C PRO A 18 -26.88 20.49 -38.91
N GLU A 19 -27.82 19.73 -39.45
CA GLU A 19 -27.62 18.51 -40.21
C GLU A 19 -26.77 18.79 -41.46
N ASN A 20 -25.61 18.13 -41.55
CA ASN A 20 -24.85 18.05 -42.80
C ASN A 20 -25.33 16.85 -43.60
N GLU A 21 -26.09 17.13 -44.67
CA GLU A 21 -26.25 16.24 -45.81
C GLU A 21 -24.88 15.91 -46.40
N ILE A 22 -24.52 14.62 -46.47
CA ILE A 22 -23.41 14.14 -47.29
C ILE A 22 -23.99 13.17 -48.32
N ASP A 23 -23.88 13.63 -49.57
CA ASP A 23 -24.16 12.93 -50.82
C ASP A 23 -23.46 11.57 -50.91
N ASN A 24 -24.27 10.55 -51.21
CA ASN A 24 -23.82 9.29 -51.77
C ASN A 24 -23.43 9.50 -53.24
N ASN A 25 -22.15 9.33 -53.57
CA ASN A 25 -21.68 8.59 -54.75
C ASN A 25 -20.17 8.76 -54.92
N ASN A 26 -19.40 7.70 -54.62
CA ASN A 26 -18.32 7.27 -55.53
C ASN A 26 -17.88 5.83 -55.19
N ILE A 27 -18.30 4.95 -56.10
CA ILE A 27 -17.87 3.57 -56.28
C ILE A 27 -16.44 3.57 -56.81
N ILE A 28 -15.48 2.92 -56.12
CA ILE A 28 -14.26 2.38 -56.75
C ILE A 28 -13.92 1.02 -56.14
N GLU A 29 -14.23 -0.01 -56.94
CA GLU A 29 -13.53 -1.28 -57.22
C GLU A 29 -12.88 -2.10 -56.09
N GLU A 30 -13.51 -3.27 -55.86
CA GLU A 30 -12.91 -4.48 -55.32
C GLU A 30 -11.60 -4.85 -56.02
N LYS A 31 -10.54 -5.06 -55.23
CA LYS A 31 -9.41 -5.91 -55.62
C LYS A 31 -9.29 -7.07 -54.65
N ALA A 32 -9.38 -8.26 -55.25
CA ALA A 32 -9.38 -9.56 -54.62
C ALA A 32 -8.18 -9.80 -53.66
N PRO A 33 -8.37 -10.60 -52.60
CA PRO A 33 -7.31 -10.91 -51.65
C PRO A 33 -6.27 -11.86 -52.27
N SER A 34 -5.00 -11.45 -52.20
CA SER A 34 -3.86 -12.31 -52.51
C SER A 34 -3.68 -13.38 -51.43
N ILE A 35 -3.67 -14.62 -51.88
CA ILE A 35 -3.44 -15.87 -51.13
C ILE A 35 -2.10 -15.79 -50.37
N PRO A 36 -2.04 -16.01 -49.06
CA PRO A 36 -0.77 -16.26 -48.38
C PRO A 36 -0.31 -17.71 -48.60
N GLU A 37 0.96 -17.84 -49.00
CA GLU A 37 1.67 -19.09 -49.24
C GLU A 37 1.75 -20.01 -48.00
N PRO A 38 1.89 -21.33 -48.20
CA PRO A 38 1.70 -22.34 -47.16
C PRO A 38 2.80 -22.34 -46.08
N ILE A 39 2.32 -22.51 -44.84
CA ILE A 39 3.08 -22.72 -43.61
C ILE A 39 3.98 -23.97 -43.76
N PRO A 40 5.29 -23.89 -43.47
CA PRO A 40 6.14 -25.08 -43.38
C PRO A 40 5.73 -25.96 -42.19
N THR A 41 5.55 -27.24 -42.48
CA THR A 41 5.11 -28.31 -41.59
C THR A 41 6.11 -28.55 -40.44
N PRO A 42 5.65 -28.88 -39.22
CA PRO A 42 6.51 -29.10 -38.07
C PRO A 42 7.24 -30.45 -38.16
N THR A 43 8.56 -30.43 -37.95
CA THR A 43 9.37 -31.64 -37.78
C THR A 43 9.12 -32.24 -36.40
N VAL A 44 8.56 -33.46 -36.40
CA VAL A 44 8.24 -34.26 -35.21
C VAL A 44 9.52 -34.63 -34.46
N ALA A 45 9.70 -34.09 -33.25
CA ALA A 45 10.65 -34.61 -32.27
C ALA A 45 9.98 -35.73 -31.46
N ALA A 46 10.70 -36.85 -31.30
CA ALA A 46 10.22 -38.04 -30.60
C ALA A 46 9.87 -37.76 -29.12
N PRO A 47 8.82 -38.42 -28.57
CA PRO A 47 8.42 -38.23 -27.17
C PRO A 47 9.45 -38.85 -26.20
N PRO A 48 9.71 -38.21 -25.05
CA PRO A 48 10.54 -38.80 -23.99
C PRO A 48 9.84 -39.99 -23.32
N PRO A 49 10.59 -40.97 -22.79
CA PRO A 49 10.05 -42.21 -22.22
C PRO A 49 9.25 -41.97 -20.92
N PRO A 50 8.28 -42.84 -20.60
CA PRO A 50 7.33 -42.65 -19.49
C PRO A 50 7.97 -42.84 -18.10
N PRO A 51 7.43 -42.19 -17.06
CA PRO A 51 7.92 -42.29 -15.68
C PRO A 51 7.64 -43.67 -15.06
N PRO A 52 8.51 -44.16 -14.15
CA PRO A 52 8.31 -45.45 -13.48
C PRO A 52 7.10 -45.44 -12.54
N LYS A 53 6.37 -46.57 -12.57
CA LYS A 53 5.11 -46.83 -11.86
C LYS A 53 5.26 -46.82 -10.33
N LYS A 54 4.25 -46.23 -9.67
CA LYS A 54 3.97 -46.33 -8.23
C LYS A 54 3.88 -47.80 -7.76
N GLN A 55 4.55 -48.12 -6.67
CA GLN A 55 4.19 -49.26 -5.81
C GLN A 55 3.08 -48.84 -4.83
N LYS A 56 2.23 -49.80 -4.45
CA LYS A 56 1.00 -49.64 -3.68
C LYS A 56 1.04 -50.59 -2.47
N LYS A 57 0.36 -50.18 -1.38
CA LYS A 57 0.07 -50.87 -0.10
C LYS A 57 1.19 -50.73 0.95
N GLN A 58 0.93 -50.44 2.22
CA GLN A 58 -0.06 -51.07 3.12
C GLN A 58 -0.71 -50.08 4.12
N LYS A 59 -1.84 -50.54 4.65
CA LYS A 59 -2.66 -49.96 5.74
C LYS A 59 -2.50 -50.89 6.95
N SER A 60 -2.20 -50.37 8.14
CA SER A 60 -2.45 -50.96 9.48
C SER A 60 -2.02 -49.89 10.50
N GLU A 61 -2.96 -49.20 11.14
CA GLU A 61 -3.48 -49.48 12.49
C GLU A 61 -2.61 -48.84 13.58
N ASP A 62 -3.29 -47.90 14.28
CA ASP A 62 -3.03 -47.29 15.58
C ASP A 62 -1.67 -46.62 15.80
N GLU A 63 -1.60 -45.34 15.39
CA GLU A 63 -0.54 -44.41 15.79
C GLU A 63 -0.77 -43.96 17.24
N ASP A 64 0.14 -44.39 18.10
CA ASP A 64 0.34 -43.97 19.48
C ASP A 64 0.62 -42.45 19.51
N GLU A 65 -0.38 -41.64 19.86
CA GLU A 65 -0.31 -40.16 19.84
C GLU A 65 0.86 -39.62 20.67
N ASP A 66 1.26 -40.34 21.73
CA ASP A 66 2.40 -40.00 22.59
C ASP A 66 3.76 -40.15 21.90
N ALA A 67 3.87 -41.06 20.93
CA ALA A 67 5.06 -41.20 20.10
C ALA A 67 5.17 -40.04 19.08
N PHE A 68 4.02 -39.53 18.61
CA PHE A 68 3.96 -38.37 17.72
C PHE A 68 4.36 -37.07 18.45
N PHE A 69 3.85 -36.83 19.66
CA PHE A 69 4.22 -35.66 20.46
C PHE A 69 5.67 -35.71 20.95
N SER A 70 6.18 -36.88 21.31
CA SER A 70 7.60 -37.06 21.67
C SER A 70 8.54 -36.81 20.48
N ALA A 71 8.15 -37.22 19.27
CA ALA A 71 8.91 -36.95 18.05
C ALA A 71 8.88 -35.46 17.64
N LEU A 72 7.78 -34.75 17.94
CA LEU A 72 7.66 -33.31 17.70
C LEU A 72 8.55 -32.49 18.66
N ALA A 73 8.57 -32.87 19.95
CA ALA A 73 9.43 -32.26 20.97
C ALA A 73 10.93 -32.52 20.72
N ALA A 74 11.27 -33.73 20.24
CA ALA A 74 12.63 -34.08 19.82
C ALA A 74 13.09 -33.30 18.57
N LYS A 75 12.16 -32.94 17.65
CA LYS A 75 12.47 -32.09 16.50
C LYS A 75 12.62 -30.61 16.86
N GLN A 76 11.90 -30.10 17.85
CA GLN A 76 12.07 -28.72 18.33
C GLN A 76 13.37 -28.51 19.12
N SER A 77 13.81 -29.52 19.87
CA SER A 77 15.06 -29.47 20.64
C SER A 77 16.34 -29.63 19.79
N GLN A 78 16.21 -29.98 18.50
CA GLN A 78 17.31 -30.02 17.52
C GLN A 78 17.36 -28.81 16.58
N GLN A 79 16.58 -27.74 16.83
CA GLN A 79 16.83 -26.49 16.12
C GLN A 79 18.21 -25.93 16.53
N PRO A 80 19.10 -25.65 15.58
CA PRO A 80 20.41 -25.10 15.90
C PRO A 80 20.22 -23.73 16.58
N LYS A 81 20.80 -23.58 17.77
CA LYS A 81 20.95 -22.30 18.46
C LYS A 81 21.46 -21.27 17.45
N ARG A 82 20.62 -20.29 17.10
CA ARG A 82 20.96 -19.20 16.18
C ARG A 82 22.19 -18.47 16.73
N GLN A 83 23.34 -18.67 16.08
CA GLN A 83 24.51 -17.82 16.25
C GLN A 83 24.15 -16.39 15.80
N PRO A 84 24.77 -15.35 16.38
CA PRO A 84 24.50 -13.97 16.02
C PRO A 84 24.79 -13.77 14.54
N GLN A 85 23.76 -13.40 13.79
CA GLN A 85 23.88 -13.20 12.35
C GLN A 85 24.84 -12.04 12.08
N ILE A 86 25.92 -12.39 11.38
CA ILE A 86 26.78 -11.49 10.64
C ILE A 86 25.89 -10.58 9.80
N GLN A 87 26.12 -9.27 9.89
CA GLN A 87 25.41 -8.20 9.16
C GLN A 87 25.10 -8.63 7.72
N ALA A 88 23.84 -8.98 7.45
CA ALA A 88 23.40 -9.34 6.12
C ALA A 88 23.43 -8.08 5.24
N ALA A 89 24.11 -8.18 4.11
CA ALA A 89 24.03 -7.20 3.04
C ALA A 89 22.56 -6.85 2.77
N HIS A 90 22.26 -5.55 2.59
CA HIS A 90 20.92 -5.03 2.31
C HIS A 90 20.15 -5.97 1.38
N LYS A 91 19.10 -6.63 1.90
CA LYS A 91 18.19 -7.43 1.08
C LYS A 91 17.71 -6.51 -0.06
N LYS A 92 17.96 -6.90 -1.30
CA LYS A 92 17.38 -6.21 -2.46
C LYS A 92 15.87 -6.16 -2.24
N LEU A 93 15.28 -4.98 -2.41
CA LEU A 93 13.85 -4.79 -2.30
C LEU A 93 13.14 -5.69 -3.33
N GLN A 94 12.67 -6.87 -2.91
CA GLN A 94 11.81 -7.74 -3.72
C GLN A 94 10.37 -7.49 -3.29
N LEU A 95 9.85 -6.30 -3.63
CA LEU A 95 8.43 -5.99 -3.48
C LEU A 95 7.61 -6.79 -4.51
N ASN A 96 7.42 -8.09 -4.31
CA ASN A 96 6.51 -8.87 -5.15
C ASN A 96 5.08 -8.76 -4.62
N ILE A 97 4.52 -7.55 -4.76
CA ILE A 97 3.20 -7.16 -4.23
C ILE A 97 2.12 -8.14 -4.71
N ALA A 98 2.20 -8.58 -5.97
CA ALA A 98 1.25 -9.53 -6.53
C ALA A 98 1.30 -10.89 -5.83
N ARG A 99 2.50 -11.42 -5.58
CA ARG A 99 2.64 -12.71 -4.92
C ARG A 99 2.11 -12.67 -3.49
N GLU A 100 2.45 -11.62 -2.75
CA GLU A 100 2.03 -11.47 -1.36
C GLU A 100 0.50 -11.34 -1.24
N LEU A 101 -0.13 -10.62 -2.17
CA LEU A 101 -1.59 -10.54 -2.27
C LEU A 101 -2.23 -11.90 -2.63
N ILE A 102 -1.61 -12.70 -3.51
CA ILE A 102 -2.10 -14.05 -3.88
C ILE A 102 -1.94 -15.03 -2.72
N ASP A 103 -0.73 -15.11 -2.14
CA ASP A 103 -0.36 -16.12 -1.13
C ASP A 103 -1.25 -16.01 0.12
N ARG A 104 -1.74 -14.80 0.46
CA ARG A 104 -2.66 -14.60 1.60
C ARG A 104 -4.15 -14.86 1.29
N TYR A 105 -4.57 -14.85 0.03
CA TYR A 105 -6.01 -14.95 -0.33
C TYR A 105 -6.35 -16.06 -1.33
N TYR A 106 -5.39 -16.88 -1.73
CA TYR A 106 -5.58 -18.05 -2.61
C TYR A 106 -6.25 -17.72 -3.97
N GLU A 107 -5.93 -16.57 -4.57
CA GLU A 107 -6.55 -16.13 -5.82
C GLU A 107 -5.73 -16.53 -7.06
N THR A 108 -6.22 -17.51 -7.83
CA THR A 108 -5.55 -18.04 -9.04
C THR A 108 -5.54 -17.09 -10.23
N SER A 109 -6.27 -15.98 -10.17
CA SER A 109 -6.45 -15.06 -11.30
C SER A 109 -5.15 -14.28 -11.64
N PHE A 110 -4.19 -14.20 -10.71
CA PHE A 110 -3.03 -13.31 -10.82
C PHE A 110 -1.67 -13.99 -11.08
N ASP A 111 -1.64 -15.32 -11.30
CA ASP A 111 -0.41 -16.12 -11.46
C ASP A 111 0.56 -15.64 -12.57
N ASP A 112 0.05 -14.97 -13.60
CA ASP A 112 0.89 -14.41 -14.66
C ASP A 112 1.67 -13.16 -14.21
N ALA A 113 1.17 -12.44 -13.21
CA ALA A 113 1.77 -11.20 -12.71
C ALA A 113 3.01 -11.45 -11.83
N THR A 114 3.11 -12.62 -11.20
CA THR A 114 4.21 -13.01 -10.31
C THR A 114 5.46 -13.50 -11.05
N LYS A 115 5.33 -13.86 -12.33
CA LYS A 115 6.41 -14.41 -13.16
C LYS A 115 7.39 -13.32 -13.57
N LEU A 116 8.40 -13.03 -12.74
CA LEU A 116 9.47 -12.10 -13.09
C LEU A 116 10.29 -12.62 -14.30
N PRO A 117 10.55 -11.82 -15.34
CA PRO A 117 11.37 -12.27 -16.47
C PRO A 117 12.82 -12.47 -16.05
N LYS A 118 13.47 -13.53 -16.55
CA LYS A 118 14.83 -13.94 -16.17
C LYS A 118 15.94 -12.90 -16.41
N ASN A 119 15.70 -11.88 -17.26
CA ASN A 119 16.69 -10.88 -17.69
C ASN A 119 16.33 -9.44 -17.31
N ALA A 120 15.49 -9.26 -16.30
CA ALA A 120 14.89 -7.97 -16.00
C ALA A 120 15.65 -7.12 -14.98
N SER A 121 15.59 -5.80 -15.15
CA SER A 121 16.12 -4.76 -14.26
C SER A 121 15.96 -5.06 -12.76
N ASN A 122 16.87 -4.51 -11.95
CA ASN A 122 16.93 -4.68 -10.48
C ASN A 122 15.68 -4.17 -9.71
N ILE A 123 14.67 -3.63 -10.40
CA ILE A 123 13.53 -2.93 -9.81
C ILE A 123 12.29 -3.39 -10.56
N LYS A 124 11.86 -4.62 -10.31
CA LYS A 124 10.57 -5.11 -10.76
C LYS A 124 9.75 -5.55 -9.57
N PHE A 125 8.62 -4.87 -9.43
CA PHE A 125 7.58 -5.19 -8.47
C PHE A 125 6.62 -6.23 -9.02
N ILE A 126 6.34 -6.18 -10.33
CA ILE A 126 5.35 -7.03 -10.98
C ILE A 126 5.62 -7.21 -12.48
N SER A 127 5.17 -8.34 -13.04
CA SER A 127 5.08 -8.55 -14.48
C SER A 127 3.71 -8.13 -15.00
N LYS A 128 3.69 -7.48 -16.17
CA LYS A 128 2.44 -7.15 -16.85
C LYS A 128 1.68 -8.43 -17.22
N ARG A 129 0.39 -8.51 -16.86
CA ARG A 129 -0.48 -9.64 -17.23
C ARG A 129 -0.77 -9.63 -18.73
N LYS A 130 -0.96 -10.82 -19.32
CA LYS A 130 -1.23 -10.97 -20.77
C LYS A 130 -2.53 -10.30 -21.21
N ASN A 131 -3.53 -10.30 -20.35
CA ASN A 131 -4.84 -9.71 -20.59
C ASN A 131 -4.90 -8.20 -20.30
N TRP A 132 -3.81 -7.61 -19.79
CA TRP A 132 -3.80 -6.17 -19.55
C TRP A 132 -3.62 -5.40 -20.85
N PRO A 133 -4.29 -4.25 -21.00
CA PRO A 133 -4.18 -3.40 -22.19
C PRO A 133 -2.74 -3.02 -22.50
N GLY A 134 -2.46 -2.73 -23.78
CA GLY A 134 -1.14 -2.49 -24.39
C GLY A 134 -0.27 -1.38 -23.79
N PHE A 135 0.72 -0.90 -24.54
CA PHE A 135 1.61 0.17 -24.08
C PHE A 135 0.81 1.44 -23.78
N SER A 136 1.08 2.09 -22.64
CA SER A 136 0.54 3.40 -22.29
C SER A 136 1.66 4.44 -22.28
N PRO A 137 1.36 5.71 -22.61
CA PRO A 137 2.28 6.81 -22.35
C PRO A 137 2.67 6.83 -20.86
N PRO A 138 3.89 7.26 -20.52
CA PRO A 138 4.34 7.30 -19.14
C PRO A 138 3.51 8.33 -18.35
N THR A 139 3.01 7.96 -17.17
CA THR A 139 2.27 8.88 -16.27
C THR A 139 3.15 10.00 -15.74
N PHE A 140 4.41 9.67 -15.47
CA PHE A 140 5.38 10.61 -14.91
C PHE A 140 6.52 10.85 -15.89
N SER A 141 6.98 12.09 -15.91
CA SER A 141 8.23 12.51 -16.52
C SER A 141 9.26 12.71 -15.40
N MET A 142 10.49 12.33 -15.68
CA MET A 142 11.56 12.38 -14.69
C MET A 142 12.81 13.04 -15.26
N LYS A 143 13.42 13.93 -14.48
CA LYS A 143 14.63 14.64 -14.85
C LYS A 143 15.67 14.52 -13.73
N GLU A 144 16.85 14.01 -14.06
CA GLU A 144 17.97 14.01 -13.12
C GLU A 144 18.40 15.46 -12.87
N THR A 145 18.33 15.90 -11.62
CA THR A 145 18.74 17.25 -11.20
C THR A 145 20.17 17.25 -10.69
N GLN A 146 20.51 16.22 -9.93
CA GLN A 146 21.85 15.95 -9.40
C GLN A 146 22.08 14.43 -9.38
N LYS A 147 23.32 14.00 -9.18
CA LYS A 147 23.65 12.58 -9.08
C LYS A 147 22.74 11.90 -8.05
N GLN A 148 21.95 10.92 -8.48
CA GLN A 148 20.99 10.18 -7.65
C GLN A 148 19.83 11.03 -7.09
N LYS A 149 19.60 12.22 -7.62
CA LYS A 149 18.42 13.05 -7.32
C LYS A 149 17.64 13.33 -8.59
N PHE A 150 16.34 13.05 -8.56
CA PHE A 150 15.47 13.20 -9.72
C PHE A 150 14.26 14.06 -9.35
N SER A 151 13.98 15.09 -10.15
CA SER A 151 12.70 15.78 -10.10
C SER A 151 11.69 14.95 -10.91
N LEU A 152 10.53 14.76 -10.32
CA LEU A 152 9.42 14.02 -10.92
C LEU A 152 8.25 14.97 -11.13
N ALA A 153 7.64 14.93 -12.31
CA ALA A 153 6.45 15.69 -12.62
C ALA A 153 5.48 14.83 -13.43
N LEU A 154 4.19 15.12 -13.34
CA LEU A 154 3.21 14.51 -14.24
C LEU A 154 3.57 14.86 -15.70
N SER A 155 3.59 13.84 -16.55
CA SER A 155 3.69 14.04 -18.00
C SER A 155 2.40 14.67 -18.54
N ASP A 156 2.37 15.07 -19.81
CA ASP A 156 1.14 15.53 -20.48
C ASP A 156 0.01 14.49 -20.41
N TYR A 157 0.35 13.20 -20.37
CA TYR A 157 -0.62 12.14 -20.16
C TYR A 157 -1.09 12.07 -18.70
N GLY A 158 -0.18 12.17 -17.73
CA GLY A 158 -0.52 12.20 -16.30
C GLY A 158 -1.39 13.40 -15.92
N GLN A 159 -1.07 14.59 -16.44
CA GLN A 159 -1.84 15.82 -16.21
C GLN A 159 -3.26 15.72 -16.77
N ARG A 160 -3.41 15.22 -18.01
CA ARG A 160 -4.73 14.96 -18.60
C ARG A 160 -5.52 13.93 -17.81
N SER A 161 -4.87 12.84 -17.39
CA SER A 161 -5.50 11.78 -16.59
C SER A 161 -6.06 12.31 -15.28
N LYS A 162 -5.30 13.18 -14.60
CA LYS A 162 -5.73 13.84 -13.35
C LYS A 162 -6.92 14.79 -13.59
N ALA A 163 -6.85 15.63 -14.62
CA ALA A 163 -7.92 16.57 -14.96
C ALA A 163 -9.23 15.85 -15.34
N GLU A 164 -9.13 14.79 -16.12
CA GLU A 164 -10.24 13.91 -16.52
C GLU A 164 -10.92 13.28 -15.29
N PHE A 165 -10.14 12.71 -14.37
CA PHE A 165 -10.69 12.16 -13.14
C PHE A 165 -11.42 13.23 -12.31
N SER A 166 -10.84 14.42 -12.17
CA SER A 166 -11.49 15.52 -11.43
C SER A 166 -12.83 15.94 -12.05
N LEU A 167 -12.98 15.86 -13.37
CA LEU A 167 -14.26 16.13 -14.04
C LEU A 167 -15.29 15.03 -13.75
N LEU A 168 -14.89 13.77 -13.93
CA LEU A 168 -15.77 12.61 -13.69
C LEU A 168 -16.18 12.49 -12.22
N GLN A 169 -15.28 12.82 -11.30
CA GLN A 169 -15.53 12.80 -9.87
C GLN A 169 -16.62 13.80 -9.47
N LYS A 170 -16.65 14.99 -10.09
CA LYS A 170 -17.71 15.99 -9.86
C LYS A 170 -19.09 15.50 -10.30
N GLN A 171 -19.15 14.64 -11.32
CA GLN A 171 -20.38 14.06 -11.85
C GLN A 171 -20.82 12.81 -11.08
N MET A 172 -19.97 12.28 -10.18
CA MET A 172 -20.17 11.01 -9.45
C MET A 172 -20.64 9.83 -10.31
N ASN A 173 -20.26 9.82 -11.60
CA ASN A 173 -20.71 8.80 -12.54
C ASN A 173 -19.70 7.65 -12.62
N ILE A 174 -19.93 6.60 -11.83
CA ILE A 174 -19.05 5.43 -11.76
C ILE A 174 -19.02 4.66 -13.08
N ASP A 175 -20.16 4.51 -13.76
CA ASP A 175 -20.21 3.81 -15.05
C ASP A 175 -19.38 4.53 -16.10
N ALA A 176 -19.43 5.87 -16.12
CA ALA A 176 -18.57 6.68 -16.96
C ALA A 176 -17.08 6.53 -16.59
N MET A 177 -16.74 6.44 -15.29
CA MET A 177 -15.36 6.18 -14.86
C MET A 177 -14.86 4.80 -15.31
N VAL A 178 -15.67 3.77 -15.15
CA VAL A 178 -15.36 2.41 -15.59
C VAL A 178 -15.21 2.36 -17.10
N TYR A 179 -16.14 2.96 -17.84
CA TYR A 179 -16.06 3.10 -19.29
C TYR A 179 -14.77 3.83 -19.70
N GLN A 180 -14.43 4.93 -19.04
CA GLN A 180 -13.23 5.69 -19.34
C GLN A 180 -11.96 4.91 -19.06
N LEU A 181 -11.95 4.05 -18.05
CA LEU A 181 -10.81 3.16 -17.78
C LEU A 181 -10.59 2.15 -18.92
N HIS A 182 -11.62 1.77 -19.68
CA HIS A 182 -11.41 0.91 -20.87
C HIS A 182 -10.59 1.63 -21.94
N SER A 183 -10.89 2.92 -22.17
CA SER A 183 -10.18 3.77 -23.12
C SER A 183 -8.81 4.20 -22.60
N ASN A 184 -8.68 4.40 -21.29
CA ASN A 184 -7.48 4.90 -20.63
C ASN A 184 -7.07 4.03 -19.41
N PRO A 185 -6.55 2.81 -19.65
CA PRO A 185 -6.44 1.76 -18.64
C PRO A 185 -5.36 1.94 -17.57
N TYR A 186 -4.50 2.95 -17.74
CA TYR A 186 -3.44 3.32 -16.81
C TYR A 186 -3.61 4.76 -16.28
N ASN A 187 -4.82 5.32 -16.37
CA ASN A 187 -5.16 6.55 -15.67
C ASN A 187 -5.07 6.29 -14.15
N TYR A 188 -3.98 6.76 -13.53
CA TYR A 188 -3.68 6.47 -12.12
C TYR A 188 -4.76 6.99 -11.16
N SER A 189 -5.35 8.15 -11.45
CA SER A 189 -6.41 8.75 -10.62
C SER A 189 -7.69 7.93 -10.69
N LEU A 190 -8.10 7.50 -11.90
CA LEU A 190 -9.25 6.59 -12.07
C LEU A 190 -9.00 5.24 -11.39
N LEU A 191 -7.80 4.66 -11.54
CA LEU A 191 -7.45 3.40 -10.89
C LEU A 191 -7.56 3.50 -9.36
N MET A 192 -7.05 4.56 -8.74
CA MET A 192 -7.19 4.76 -7.29
C MET A 192 -8.65 4.96 -6.87
N GLY A 193 -9.42 5.78 -7.61
CA GLY A 193 -10.83 6.04 -7.33
C GLY A 193 -11.69 4.78 -7.43
N LEU A 194 -11.55 4.03 -8.52
CA LEU A 194 -12.27 2.79 -8.74
C LEU A 194 -11.82 1.70 -7.76
N ALA A 195 -10.52 1.59 -7.43
CA ALA A 195 -10.08 0.64 -6.40
C ALA A 195 -10.77 0.91 -5.05
N ARG A 196 -10.92 2.18 -4.63
CA ARG A 196 -11.69 2.53 -3.42
C ARG A 196 -13.16 2.16 -3.55
N TYR A 197 -13.78 2.43 -4.69
CA TYR A 197 -15.17 2.07 -4.96
C TYR A 197 -15.40 0.54 -4.84
N HIS A 198 -14.57 -0.25 -5.51
CA HIS A 198 -14.68 -1.71 -5.47
C HIS A 198 -14.35 -2.28 -4.09
N LEU A 199 -13.41 -1.68 -3.35
CA LEU A 199 -13.21 -2.02 -1.94
C LEU A 199 -14.49 -1.81 -1.10
N PHE A 200 -15.17 -0.68 -1.28
CA PHE A 200 -16.44 -0.41 -0.59
C PHE A 200 -17.55 -1.41 -0.97
N LYS A 201 -17.49 -1.97 -2.18
CA LYS A 201 -18.42 -2.99 -2.68
C LYS A 201 -18.01 -4.43 -2.33
N ASN A 202 -16.88 -4.64 -1.65
CA ASN A 202 -16.29 -5.96 -1.37
C ASN A 202 -15.86 -6.74 -2.63
N GLU A 203 -15.62 -6.01 -3.73
CA GLU A 203 -15.15 -6.53 -5.01
C GLU A 203 -13.62 -6.52 -5.01
N PHE A 204 -13.05 -7.39 -4.17
CA PHE A 204 -11.61 -7.38 -3.87
C PHE A 204 -10.73 -7.74 -5.07
N ASN A 205 -11.21 -8.58 -5.99
CA ASN A 205 -10.46 -8.96 -7.19
C ASN A 205 -10.26 -7.76 -8.12
N GLU A 206 -11.33 -7.01 -8.35
CA GLU A 206 -11.35 -5.82 -9.19
C GLU A 206 -10.46 -4.72 -8.58
N ALA A 207 -10.63 -4.47 -7.28
CA ALA A 207 -9.79 -3.53 -6.55
C ALA A 207 -8.30 -3.92 -6.61
N THR A 208 -8.00 -5.21 -6.44
CA THR A 208 -6.64 -5.74 -6.54
C THR A 208 -6.07 -5.57 -7.94
N ASP A 209 -6.81 -5.88 -9.00
CA ASP A 209 -6.33 -5.68 -10.38
C ASP A 209 -5.95 -4.21 -10.65
N PHE A 210 -6.74 -3.26 -10.16
CA PHE A 210 -6.43 -1.83 -10.30
C PHE A 210 -5.18 -1.43 -9.52
N VAL A 211 -4.98 -1.94 -8.31
CA VAL A 211 -3.77 -1.70 -7.50
C VAL A 211 -2.51 -2.31 -8.14
N LEU A 212 -2.64 -3.49 -8.75
CA LEU A 212 -1.55 -4.11 -9.49
C LEU A 212 -1.17 -3.28 -10.72
N ARG A 213 -2.14 -2.64 -11.40
CA ARG A 213 -1.85 -1.69 -12.50
C ARG A 213 -1.15 -0.42 -11.98
N LEU A 214 -1.53 0.10 -10.80
CA LEU A 214 -0.82 1.22 -10.15
C LEU A 214 0.64 0.85 -9.85
N THR A 215 0.89 -0.39 -9.41
CA THR A 215 2.25 -0.91 -9.18
C THR A 215 3.07 -0.91 -10.48
N LEU A 216 2.45 -1.23 -11.61
CA LEU A 216 3.11 -1.14 -12.92
C LEU A 216 3.48 0.30 -13.27
N ILE A 217 2.62 1.28 -12.97
CA ILE A 217 2.91 2.71 -13.17
C ILE A 217 4.13 3.13 -12.33
N LEU A 218 4.20 2.74 -11.06
CA LEU A 218 5.38 3.00 -10.22
C LEU A 218 6.64 2.39 -10.83
N GLN A 219 6.58 1.11 -11.22
CA GLN A 219 7.72 0.41 -11.82
C GLN A 219 8.21 1.07 -13.10
N GLN A 220 7.30 1.53 -13.97
CA GLN A 220 7.65 2.21 -15.22
C GLN A 220 8.28 3.59 -14.99
N THR A 221 8.00 4.21 -13.85
CA THR A 221 8.47 5.55 -13.51
C THR A 221 9.91 5.53 -13.00
N LEU A 222 10.35 4.45 -12.36
CA LEU A 222 11.67 4.40 -11.72
C LEU A 222 12.82 4.34 -12.73
N PRO A 223 13.92 5.09 -12.50
CA PRO A 223 15.05 5.09 -13.43
C PRO A 223 15.73 3.74 -13.50
N ASN A 224 16.27 3.39 -14.66
CA ASN A 224 17.13 2.20 -14.80
C ASN A 224 18.34 2.18 -13.84
N LYS A 225 18.81 3.37 -13.43
CA LYS A 225 19.92 3.56 -12.48
C LYS A 225 19.47 3.76 -11.03
N PHE A 226 18.19 3.55 -10.71
CA PHE A 226 17.69 3.73 -9.36
C PHE A 226 18.39 2.76 -8.40
N VAL A 227 18.80 3.31 -7.26
CA VAL A 227 19.47 2.59 -6.18
C VAL A 227 18.67 2.86 -4.91
N TYR A 228 18.09 1.79 -4.36
CA TYR A 228 17.31 1.85 -3.14
C TYR A 228 18.08 2.49 -1.98
N GLY A 229 17.44 3.37 -1.21
CA GLY A 229 18.06 4.11 -0.11
C GLY A 229 18.99 5.27 -0.52
N VAL A 230 19.41 5.31 -1.79
CA VAL A 230 20.34 6.33 -2.32
C VAL A 230 19.63 7.32 -3.23
N THR A 231 18.75 6.83 -4.11
CA THR A 231 18.00 7.69 -5.03
C THR A 231 16.94 8.49 -4.30
N LYS A 232 16.91 9.80 -4.53
CA LYS A 232 15.91 10.74 -3.99
C LYS A 232 15.02 11.30 -5.09
N LEU A 233 13.74 11.46 -4.78
CA LEU A 233 12.73 12.02 -5.67
C LEU A 233 12.25 13.37 -5.11
N ILE A 234 12.22 14.39 -5.96
CA ILE A 234 11.84 15.77 -5.63
C ILE A 234 10.52 16.09 -6.37
N ASP A 235 9.66 16.90 -5.76
CA ASP A 235 8.38 17.37 -6.32
C ASP A 235 7.37 16.26 -6.71
N SER A 236 7.41 15.14 -5.99
CA SER A 236 6.79 13.88 -6.40
C SER A 236 5.43 13.58 -5.74
N ILE A 237 4.62 14.59 -5.41
CA ILE A 237 3.38 14.40 -4.61
C ILE A 237 2.46 13.33 -5.20
N ASP A 238 2.12 13.41 -6.48
CA ASP A 238 1.23 12.42 -7.13
C ASP A 238 1.83 11.00 -7.15
N PHE A 239 3.15 10.88 -7.26
CA PHE A 239 3.82 9.57 -7.18
C PHE A 239 3.79 9.01 -5.76
N TYR A 240 4.04 9.87 -4.77
CA TYR A 240 3.94 9.55 -3.36
C TYR A 240 2.51 9.17 -2.96
N ASP A 241 1.50 9.76 -3.57
CA ASP A 241 0.10 9.37 -3.38
C ASP A 241 -0.17 7.95 -3.85
N ILE A 242 0.36 7.57 -5.01
CA ILE A 242 0.24 6.19 -5.52
C ILE A 242 0.97 5.22 -4.58
N VAL A 243 2.19 5.52 -4.15
CA VAL A 243 2.94 4.66 -3.22
C VAL A 243 2.17 4.48 -1.91
N ALA A 244 1.70 5.58 -1.31
CA ALA A 244 0.92 5.54 -0.09
C ALA A 244 -0.40 4.80 -0.27
N PHE A 245 -1.05 4.93 -1.42
CA PHE A 245 -2.29 4.21 -1.71
C PHE A 245 -2.06 2.69 -1.76
N ILE A 246 -1.03 2.23 -2.47
CA ILE A 246 -0.69 0.81 -2.56
C ILE A 246 -0.26 0.27 -1.20
N ALA A 247 0.51 1.04 -0.42
CA ALA A 247 0.96 0.63 0.92
C ALA A 247 -0.21 0.42 1.88
N ARG A 248 -1.16 1.36 1.91
CA ARG A 248 -2.41 1.26 2.67
C ARG A 248 -3.26 0.10 2.19
N PHE A 249 -3.42 -0.05 0.87
CA PHE A 249 -4.14 -1.18 0.29
C PHE A 249 -3.54 -2.52 0.73
N ALA A 250 -2.22 -2.68 0.66
CA ALA A 250 -1.54 -3.90 1.10
C ALA A 250 -1.77 -4.16 2.60
N PHE A 251 -1.71 -3.12 3.44
CA PHE A 251 -1.98 -3.24 4.87
C PHE A 251 -3.42 -3.70 5.15
N ARG A 252 -4.41 -3.12 4.48
CA ARG A 252 -5.83 -3.55 4.59
C ARG A 252 -6.06 -4.98 4.13
N ARG A 253 -5.26 -5.45 3.20
CA ARG A 253 -5.25 -6.85 2.76
C ARG A 253 -4.38 -7.72 3.66
N GLY A 254 -4.06 -7.28 4.88
CA GLY A 254 -3.21 -8.01 5.82
C GLY A 254 -1.80 -8.30 5.30
N CYS A 255 -1.37 -7.75 4.17
CA CYS A 255 -0.05 -7.96 3.60
C CYS A 255 0.96 -7.01 4.27
N ASN A 256 1.10 -7.16 5.59
CA ASN A 256 1.82 -6.22 6.45
C ASN A 256 3.27 -6.05 6.02
N ASP A 257 3.97 -7.14 5.67
CA ASP A 257 5.36 -7.09 5.18
C ASP A 257 5.47 -6.25 3.90
N THR A 258 4.53 -6.44 2.96
CA THR A 258 4.50 -5.66 1.71
C THR A 258 4.22 -4.19 1.97
N SER A 259 3.27 -3.90 2.86
CA SER A 259 2.97 -2.52 3.26
C SER A 259 4.19 -1.85 3.89
N THR A 260 4.85 -2.53 4.84
CA THR A 260 6.07 -2.06 5.50
C THR A 260 7.18 -1.78 4.50
N GLU A 261 7.44 -2.69 3.55
CA GLU A 261 8.45 -2.49 2.52
C GLU A 261 8.11 -1.32 1.57
N LEU A 262 6.82 -1.07 1.28
CA LEU A 262 6.38 0.10 0.52
C LEU A 262 6.57 1.41 1.29
N TRP A 263 6.32 1.41 2.60
CA TRP A 263 6.58 2.57 3.44
C TRP A 263 8.07 2.84 3.62
N LYS A 264 8.89 1.80 3.79
CA LYS A 264 10.35 1.91 3.74
C LYS A 264 10.79 2.52 2.41
N PHE A 265 10.23 2.06 1.30
CA PHE A 265 10.47 2.63 -0.01
C PHE A 265 10.12 4.11 -0.06
N ALA A 266 8.91 4.50 0.33
CA ALA A 266 8.45 5.89 0.41
C ALA A 266 9.42 6.77 1.22
N ILE A 267 9.76 6.37 2.44
CA ILE A 267 10.68 7.08 3.34
C ILE A 267 12.11 7.13 2.77
N SER A 268 12.51 6.10 2.01
CA SER A 268 13.85 6.04 1.40
C SER A 268 14.01 7.04 0.26
N VAL A 269 12.95 7.29 -0.52
CA VAL A 269 12.99 8.17 -1.70
C VAL A 269 12.57 9.60 -1.40
N CYS A 270 11.78 9.82 -0.35
CA CYS A 270 11.37 11.14 0.11
C CYS A 270 12.54 11.93 0.71
N GLU A 271 12.62 13.22 0.37
CA GLU A 271 13.42 14.20 1.10
C GLU A 271 12.66 14.68 2.36
N ASP A 272 13.31 15.47 3.21
CA ASP A 272 12.94 15.68 4.62
C ASP A 272 11.55 16.31 4.88
N ASN A 273 10.81 16.73 3.85
CA ASN A 273 9.54 17.44 3.97
C ASN A 273 8.27 16.56 3.99
N ASP A 274 8.40 15.22 3.99
CA ASP A 274 7.31 14.22 4.08
C ASP A 274 5.88 14.79 3.87
N PRO A 275 5.51 15.17 2.64
CA PRO A 275 4.25 15.85 2.39
C PRO A 275 3.05 14.94 2.68
N ASN A 276 3.23 13.62 2.53
CA ASN A 276 2.18 12.61 2.56
C ASN A 276 2.13 11.84 3.89
N CYS A 277 2.72 12.40 4.95
CA CYS A 277 2.67 11.84 6.30
C CYS A 277 3.18 10.40 6.40
N PHE A 278 4.15 10.01 5.56
CA PHE A 278 4.78 8.69 5.56
C PHE A 278 5.27 8.30 6.95
N PHE A 279 5.85 9.23 7.71
CA PHE A 279 6.30 8.97 9.07
C PHE A 279 5.17 8.73 10.07
N LEU A 280 3.96 9.22 9.80
CA LEU A 280 2.76 8.94 10.61
C LEU A 280 2.05 7.65 10.18
N CYS A 281 2.36 7.13 8.98
CA CYS A 281 1.72 5.94 8.44
C CYS A 281 2.57 4.67 8.56
N ALA A 282 3.90 4.78 8.62
CA ALA A 282 4.82 3.64 8.46
C ALA A 282 4.99 2.76 9.71
N ALA A 283 4.82 3.30 10.91
CA ALA A 283 5.12 2.59 12.16
C ALA A 283 4.15 1.43 12.44
N VAL A 284 2.85 1.63 12.17
CA VAL A 284 1.83 0.60 12.45
C VAL A 284 2.00 -0.63 11.55
N PRO A 285 2.15 -0.53 10.22
CA PRO A 285 2.49 -1.68 9.40
C PRO A 285 3.76 -2.40 9.86
N ALA A 286 4.77 -1.66 10.32
CA ALA A 286 6.01 -2.22 10.87
C ALA A 286 5.76 -3.02 12.16
N LEU A 287 4.88 -2.56 13.05
CA LEU A 287 4.40 -3.32 14.22
C LEU A 287 3.78 -4.65 13.78
N PHE A 288 2.82 -4.61 12.85
CA PHE A 288 2.09 -5.79 12.39
C PHE A 288 2.91 -6.75 11.50
N SER A 289 4.09 -6.34 11.06
CA SER A 289 5.09 -7.18 10.37
C SER A 289 6.24 -7.60 11.29
N ASN A 290 6.20 -7.25 12.57
CA ASN A 290 7.27 -7.50 13.55
C ASN A 290 8.64 -6.96 13.13
N ASP A 291 8.67 -5.81 12.46
CA ASP A 291 9.88 -5.20 11.93
C ASP A 291 10.50 -4.18 12.90
N LEU A 292 11.02 -4.72 14.00
CA LEU A 292 11.67 -3.93 15.05
C LEU A 292 12.91 -3.19 14.53
N GLU A 293 13.70 -3.82 13.65
CA GLU A 293 14.91 -3.22 13.09
C GLU A 293 14.60 -1.93 12.34
N PHE A 294 13.53 -1.95 11.54
CA PHE A 294 13.09 -0.75 10.83
C PHE A 294 12.64 0.35 11.80
N ILE A 295 11.77 0.03 12.77
CA ILE A 295 11.29 1.00 13.77
C ILE A 295 12.47 1.67 14.48
N GLN A 296 13.42 0.86 14.98
CA GLN A 296 14.61 1.35 15.65
C GLN A 296 15.50 2.20 14.74
N SER A 297 15.63 1.83 13.47
CA SER A 297 16.41 2.61 12.50
C SER A 297 15.83 4.00 12.27
N VAL A 298 14.50 4.14 12.27
CA VAL A 298 13.82 5.43 12.09
C VAL A 298 13.88 6.26 13.38
N ILE A 299 13.65 5.67 14.55
CA ILE A 299 13.75 6.37 15.85
C ILE A 299 15.15 6.95 16.06
N LYS A 300 16.19 6.19 15.70
CA LYS A 300 17.60 6.63 15.82
C LYS A 300 18.02 7.62 14.73
N SER A 301 17.16 7.90 13.76
CA SER A 301 17.47 8.84 12.69
C SER A 301 17.25 10.28 13.14
N GLU A 302 18.01 11.23 12.57
CA GLU A 302 17.81 12.67 12.80
C GLU A 302 16.67 13.26 11.96
N ARG A 303 15.79 12.40 11.41
CA ARG A 303 14.70 12.82 10.54
C ARG A 303 13.65 13.59 11.34
N THR A 304 12.92 14.43 10.63
CA THR A 304 11.80 15.17 11.18
C THR A 304 10.60 15.06 10.25
N PHE A 305 9.41 14.95 10.83
CA PHE A 305 8.15 15.19 10.13
C PHE A 305 7.82 16.67 10.27
N ARG A 306 7.97 17.45 9.18
CA ARG A 306 7.62 18.88 9.15
C ARG A 306 8.17 19.67 10.37
N GLY A 307 9.43 19.41 10.72
CA GLY A 307 10.14 20.02 11.85
C GLY A 307 9.89 19.40 13.23
N ILE A 308 9.01 18.40 13.35
CA ILE A 308 8.82 17.56 14.54
C ILE A 308 9.79 16.36 14.48
N PRO A 309 10.69 16.18 15.46
CA PRO A 309 11.54 15.00 15.52
C PRO A 309 10.71 13.71 15.54
N ILE A 310 11.15 12.68 14.81
CA ILE A 310 10.42 11.39 14.80
C ILE A 310 10.28 10.80 16.19
N SER A 311 11.25 11.01 17.07
CA SER A 311 11.19 10.58 18.48
C SER A 311 10.03 11.20 19.27
N PHE A 312 9.40 12.28 18.78
CA PHE A 312 8.25 12.95 19.42
C PHE A 312 6.91 12.58 18.75
N ILE A 313 6.92 11.65 17.80
CA ILE A 313 5.72 11.07 17.20
C ILE A 313 5.39 9.80 17.99
N PRO A 314 4.19 9.70 18.59
CA PRO A 314 3.84 8.61 19.50
C PRO A 314 3.91 7.24 18.82
N ASP A 315 3.53 7.16 17.54
CA ASP A 315 3.49 5.93 16.74
C ASP A 315 4.75 5.08 16.88
N TRP A 316 5.93 5.69 16.76
CA TRP A 316 7.19 4.95 16.71
C TRP A 316 7.57 4.37 18.08
N GLN A 317 7.51 5.18 19.13
CA GLN A 317 7.86 4.74 20.50
C GLN A 317 6.87 3.69 21.00
N ILE A 318 5.58 3.84 20.70
CA ILE A 318 4.54 2.90 21.08
C ILE A 318 4.69 1.58 20.34
N CYS A 319 4.89 1.61 19.01
CA CYS A 319 5.10 0.39 18.23
C CYS A 319 6.38 -0.35 18.66
N GLU A 320 7.46 0.36 18.97
CA GLU A 320 8.68 -0.25 19.51
C GLU A 320 8.41 -0.97 20.83
N ALA A 321 7.77 -0.28 21.78
CA ALA A 321 7.49 -0.84 23.11
C ALA A 321 6.55 -2.04 23.05
N LEU A 322 5.57 -2.02 22.15
CA LEU A 322 4.64 -3.14 21.94
C LEU A 322 5.30 -4.36 21.30
N LEU A 323 6.35 -4.19 20.50
CA LEU A 323 7.14 -5.32 19.97
C LEU A 323 8.11 -5.90 20.99
N LEU A 324 8.69 -5.06 21.85
CA LEU A 324 9.67 -5.48 22.84
C LEU A 324 9.03 -6.07 24.11
N LEU A 325 7.88 -5.54 24.52
CA LEU A 325 7.20 -5.87 25.78
C LEU A 325 8.18 -5.87 26.99
N ASP A 326 9.07 -4.88 27.03
CA ASP A 326 10.12 -4.76 28.04
C ASP A 326 9.87 -3.61 29.03
N GLU A 327 10.88 -3.25 29.83
CA GLU A 327 10.77 -2.18 30.82
C GLU A 327 10.43 -0.81 30.23
N ASN A 328 10.71 -0.58 28.93
CA ASN A 328 10.37 0.65 28.24
C ASN A 328 8.85 0.81 28.08
N LEU A 329 8.09 -0.29 28.08
CA LEU A 329 6.63 -0.25 28.06
C LEU A 329 6.07 0.54 29.24
N ASN A 330 6.67 0.43 30.43
CA ASN A 330 6.28 1.21 31.62
C ASN A 330 6.33 2.71 31.31
N LYS A 331 7.44 3.18 30.76
CA LYS A 331 7.63 4.59 30.40
C LYS A 331 6.59 5.03 29.36
N VAL A 332 6.41 4.24 28.32
CA VAL A 332 5.52 4.56 27.18
C VAL A 332 4.06 4.61 27.60
N VAL A 333 3.59 3.68 28.43
CA VAL A 333 2.23 3.66 28.98
C VAL A 333 1.97 4.89 29.86
N ASN A 334 2.95 5.32 30.67
CA ASN A 334 2.83 6.54 31.47
C ASN A 334 2.89 7.81 30.61
N LEU A 335 3.67 7.82 29.52
CA LEU A 335 3.80 8.95 28.61
C LEU A 335 2.54 9.14 27.75
N TRP A 336 1.93 8.04 27.31
CA TRP A 336 0.80 8.01 26.37
C TRP A 336 -0.41 7.24 26.91
N PRO A 337 -0.93 7.58 28.11
CA PRO A 337 -1.98 6.80 28.76
C PRO A 337 -3.27 6.73 27.92
N ASP A 338 -3.60 7.79 27.19
CA ASP A 338 -4.84 7.87 26.39
C ASP A 338 -4.86 6.88 25.20
N VAL A 339 -3.70 6.37 24.77
CA VAL A 339 -3.62 5.31 23.75
C VAL A 339 -4.07 3.96 24.30
N PHE A 340 -3.83 3.72 25.59
CA PHE A 340 -4.08 2.44 26.27
C PHE A 340 -5.30 2.46 27.21
N SER A 341 -6.05 3.57 27.22
CA SER A 341 -7.31 3.70 27.93
C SER A 341 -8.48 3.49 26.98
N GLU A 342 -9.62 3.02 27.50
CA GLU A 342 -10.88 3.01 26.74
C GLU A 342 -11.58 4.39 26.74
N ASP A 343 -11.22 5.26 27.69
CA ASP A 343 -11.88 6.55 27.91
C ASP A 343 -11.55 7.59 26.82
N GLU A 344 -12.32 8.69 26.81
CA GLU A 344 -11.99 9.88 26.02
C GLU A 344 -10.64 10.47 26.45
N ILE A 345 -9.95 11.14 25.53
CA ILE A 345 -8.67 11.81 25.83
C ILE A 345 -8.91 12.80 26.97
N SER A 346 -8.22 12.57 28.07
CA SER A 346 -8.41 13.31 29.33
C SER A 346 -7.42 14.46 29.52
N ASP A 347 -6.41 14.57 28.65
CA ASP A 347 -5.35 15.55 28.77
C ASP A 347 -5.64 16.85 28.02
N ASP A 348 -6.25 17.80 28.72
CA ASP A 348 -6.55 19.16 28.24
C ASP A 348 -5.30 19.96 27.83
N LYS A 349 -4.10 19.54 28.24
CA LYS A 349 -2.84 20.22 27.88
C LYS A 349 -2.23 19.69 26.59
N MET A 350 -2.71 18.55 26.07
CA MET A 350 -2.21 17.97 24.83
C MET A 350 -2.63 18.85 23.64
N PRO A 351 -1.69 19.27 22.76
CA PRO A 351 -2.04 20.04 21.56
C PRO A 351 -3.03 19.29 20.66
N SER A 352 -3.99 20.01 20.06
CA SER A 352 -5.10 19.40 19.30
C SER A 352 -4.65 18.51 18.14
N GLN A 353 -3.60 18.89 17.40
CA GLN A 353 -3.06 18.06 16.32
C GLN A 353 -2.44 16.77 16.86
N LEU A 354 -1.76 16.82 18.02
CA LEU A 354 -1.23 15.63 18.67
C LEU A 354 -2.35 14.74 19.21
N GLN A 355 -3.40 15.32 19.80
CA GLN A 355 -4.60 14.57 20.22
C GLN A 355 -5.20 13.80 19.04
N ARG A 356 -5.37 14.44 17.88
CA ARG A 356 -5.87 13.77 16.66
C ARG A 356 -5.01 12.58 16.23
N ILE A 357 -3.68 12.70 16.29
CA ILE A 357 -2.75 11.60 15.99
C ILE A 357 -2.88 10.47 17.01
N VAL A 358 -2.97 10.80 18.31
CA VAL A 358 -3.14 9.82 19.39
C VAL A 358 -4.44 9.02 19.21
N ILE A 359 -5.56 9.68 18.88
CA ILE A 359 -6.84 9.02 18.55
C ILE A 359 -6.68 8.11 17.33
N ALA A 360 -6.06 8.61 16.27
CA ALA A 360 -5.83 7.86 15.03
C ALA A 360 -4.94 6.63 15.27
N LEU A 361 -3.89 6.77 16.07
CA LEU A 361 -2.99 5.68 16.43
C LEU A 361 -3.73 4.61 17.24
N ARG A 362 -4.43 4.99 18.31
CA ARG A 362 -5.20 4.07 19.15
C ARG A 362 -6.16 3.20 18.31
N ARG A 363 -6.88 3.80 17.36
CA ARG A 363 -7.76 3.06 16.45
C ARG A 363 -6.99 2.02 15.61
N ARG A 364 -5.87 2.42 15.01
CA ARG A 364 -5.08 1.57 14.12
C ARG A 364 -4.37 0.40 14.81
N ILE A 365 -3.96 0.58 16.07
CA ILE A 365 -3.27 -0.48 16.82
C ILE A 365 -4.22 -1.32 17.68
N LYS A 366 -5.52 -0.98 17.74
CA LYS A 366 -6.51 -1.70 18.55
C LYS A 366 -6.45 -3.23 18.37
N PRO A 367 -6.40 -3.79 17.14
CA PRO A 367 -6.31 -5.25 16.98
C PRO A 367 -5.05 -5.87 17.62
N PHE A 368 -3.96 -5.10 17.75
CA PHE A 368 -2.75 -5.53 18.43
C PHE A 368 -2.89 -5.42 19.96
N LEU A 369 -3.54 -4.37 20.44
CA LEU A 369 -3.83 -4.16 21.86
C LEU A 369 -4.82 -5.18 22.42
N ASP A 370 -5.68 -5.77 21.58
CA ASP A 370 -6.66 -6.77 21.97
C ASP A 370 -6.05 -8.17 22.23
N LYS A 371 -4.74 -8.36 21.99
CA LYS A 371 -4.03 -9.62 22.25
C LYS A 371 -3.80 -9.85 23.75
N GLU A 372 -4.10 -11.04 24.24
CA GLU A 372 -4.04 -11.36 25.69
C GLU A 372 -2.66 -11.08 26.30
N GLU A 373 -1.58 -11.48 25.64
CA GLU A 373 -0.21 -11.26 26.10
C GLU A 373 0.16 -9.77 26.17
N VAL A 374 -0.39 -8.97 25.25
CA VAL A 374 -0.16 -7.53 25.18
C VAL A 374 -0.95 -6.82 26.29
N GLN A 375 -2.22 -7.20 26.50
CA GLN A 375 -3.04 -6.66 27.58
C GLN A 375 -2.41 -6.93 28.95
N PHE A 376 -1.94 -8.16 29.19
CA PHE A 376 -1.26 -8.51 30.43
C PHE A 376 -0.04 -7.63 30.69
N ALA A 377 0.81 -7.43 29.67
CA ALA A 377 2.00 -6.59 29.79
C ALA A 377 1.65 -5.11 30.04
N ILE A 378 0.61 -4.60 29.39
CA ILE A 378 0.12 -3.23 29.59
C ILE A 378 -0.42 -3.04 31.00
N ASP A 379 -1.18 -3.99 31.53
CA ASP A 379 -1.74 -3.90 32.88
C ASP A 379 -0.64 -3.96 33.95
N GLU A 380 0.40 -4.78 33.75
CA GLU A 380 1.58 -4.75 34.62
C GLU A 380 2.29 -3.38 34.54
N ALA A 381 2.43 -2.83 33.34
CA ALA A 381 3.08 -1.55 33.10
C ALA A 381 2.32 -0.37 33.72
N LYS A 382 0.98 -0.36 33.67
CA LYS A 382 0.11 0.66 34.29
C LYS A 382 0.32 0.74 35.81
N ASN A 383 0.70 -0.36 36.45
CA ASN A 383 0.96 -0.39 37.90
C ASN A 383 2.32 0.20 38.29
N LYS A 384 3.25 0.38 37.33
CA LYS A 384 4.58 0.96 37.56
C LYS A 384 4.56 2.44 37.17
N LYS A 385 4.48 3.33 38.16
CA LYS A 385 4.54 4.78 37.93
C LYS A 385 5.95 5.19 37.52
N VAL A 386 6.07 5.82 36.36
CA VAL A 386 7.30 6.42 35.83
C VAL A 386 7.09 7.92 35.70
N ASP A 387 8.02 8.72 36.22
CA ASP A 387 7.97 10.18 36.04
C ASP A 387 8.35 10.54 34.60
N VAL A 388 7.37 11.06 33.86
CA VAL A 388 7.48 11.43 32.44
C VAL A 388 7.10 12.90 32.19
N GLU A 389 6.86 13.69 33.24
CA GLU A 389 6.31 15.05 33.13
C GLU A 389 7.21 15.98 32.29
N ALA A 390 8.52 15.91 32.50
CA ALA A 390 9.48 16.74 31.78
C ALA A 390 9.52 16.42 30.28
N GLU A 391 9.49 15.13 29.92
CA GLU A 391 9.50 14.66 28.54
C GLU A 391 8.18 14.97 27.84
N LYS A 392 7.06 14.72 28.52
CA LYS A 392 5.71 15.05 28.05
C LYS A 392 5.60 16.55 27.73
N LYS A 393 6.09 17.41 28.63
CA LYS A 393 6.13 18.87 28.41
C LYS A 393 6.98 19.22 27.18
N GLN A 394 8.14 18.63 27.00
CA GLN A 394 9.01 18.89 25.84
C GLN A 394 8.32 18.53 24.52
N ILE A 395 7.61 17.39 24.49
CA ILE A 395 6.84 16.95 23.33
C ILE A 395 5.70 17.95 23.05
N TYR A 396 4.94 18.34 24.07
CA TYR A 396 3.81 19.26 23.93
C TYR A 396 4.26 20.66 23.49
N ASP A 397 5.38 21.16 24.02
CA ASP A 397 5.99 22.43 23.61
C ASP A 397 6.45 22.42 22.15
N LYS A 398 6.77 21.23 21.60
CA LYS A 398 7.15 21.08 20.20
C LYS A 398 5.92 21.01 19.30
N TRP A 399 4.92 20.23 19.68
CA TRP A 399 3.65 20.09 18.94
C TRP A 399 2.78 21.34 18.98
N SER A 400 2.83 22.13 20.06
CA SER A 400 2.10 23.41 20.15
C SER A 400 2.59 24.47 19.16
N LYS A 401 3.82 24.32 18.65
CA LYS A 401 4.39 25.20 17.61
C LYS A 401 4.07 24.72 16.20
N PHE A 402 3.46 23.55 16.06
CA PHE A 402 3.09 22.98 14.77
C PHE A 402 1.80 23.63 14.27
N THR A 403 1.88 24.33 13.14
CA THR A 403 0.77 25.11 12.57
C THR A 403 0.16 24.49 11.33
N ASP A 404 0.84 23.53 10.71
CA ASP A 404 0.35 22.88 9.50
C ASP A 404 -0.84 21.98 9.83
N ASP A 405 -1.72 21.76 8.87
CA ASP A 405 -2.79 20.78 9.05
C ASP A 405 -2.30 19.37 8.71
N ILE A 406 -2.84 18.42 9.46
CA ILE A 406 -2.66 16.99 9.21
C ILE A 406 -4.01 16.46 8.76
N ASP A 407 -4.06 16.02 7.51
CA ASP A 407 -5.22 15.29 7.03
C ASP A 407 -5.20 13.88 7.63
N VAL A 408 -5.88 13.75 8.77
CA VAL A 408 -6.00 12.50 9.52
C VAL A 408 -6.70 11.42 8.68
N SER A 409 -7.48 11.78 7.65
CA SER A 409 -8.06 10.78 6.73
C SER A 409 -7.00 10.07 5.87
N LEU A 410 -5.81 10.66 5.73
CA LEU A 410 -4.67 10.00 5.06
C LEU A 410 -4.01 8.95 5.96
N ILE A 411 -4.16 9.11 7.28
CA ILE A 411 -3.49 8.32 8.32
C ILE A 411 -4.43 7.24 8.86
N VAL A 412 -5.69 7.59 9.09
CA VAL A 412 -6.74 6.67 9.52
C VAL A 412 -7.29 5.98 8.29
N GLU A 413 -6.89 4.73 8.15
CA GLU A 413 -7.47 3.84 7.19
C GLU A 413 -8.82 3.36 7.73
N GLU A 414 -9.89 4.15 7.57
CA GLU A 414 -11.18 3.87 8.23
C GLU A 414 -11.64 2.42 8.12
N ASP A 415 -12.10 1.93 9.27
CA ASP A 415 -12.72 0.65 9.56
C ASP A 415 -13.86 0.30 8.58
N ALA A 416 -13.54 -0.51 7.58
CA ALA A 416 -14.52 -1.32 6.86
C ALA A 416 -13.80 -2.53 6.24
N LEU A 417 -13.51 -3.51 7.09
CA LEU A 417 -13.85 -4.94 6.97
C LEU A 417 -12.75 -5.86 7.49
N PRO A 418 -13.14 -6.98 8.13
CA PRO A 418 -12.22 -7.92 8.74
C PRO A 418 -11.37 -8.61 7.67
N VAL A 419 -10.05 -8.56 7.84
CA VAL A 419 -9.23 -9.71 7.46
C VAL A 419 -9.53 -10.78 8.50
N ASN A 420 -9.86 -12.00 8.07
CA ASN A 420 -10.22 -13.15 8.92
C ASN A 420 -9.61 -13.06 10.33
N ALA A 421 -10.46 -13.07 11.35
CA ALA A 421 -10.07 -13.08 12.76
C ALA A 421 -9.12 -14.24 13.13
N GLU A 422 -8.98 -15.22 12.23
CA GLU A 422 -8.13 -16.40 12.37
C GLU A 422 -6.66 -16.18 11.93
N ASN A 423 -6.27 -15.01 11.41
CA ASN A 423 -4.91 -14.72 10.91
C ASN A 423 -4.17 -13.58 11.64
N THR A 424 -4.68 -13.13 12.79
CA THR A 424 -3.97 -12.22 13.74
C THR A 424 -3.62 -12.94 15.03
#